data_AF-A0A357I6S4-F1
#
_entry.id   AF-A0A357I6S4-F1
#
_cell.length_a   1.000
_cell.length_b   1.000
_cell.length_c   1.000
_cell.angle_alpha   90.00
_cell.angle_beta   90.00
_cell.angle_gamma   90.00
#
_symmetry.space_group_name_H-M   'P 1'
#
loop_
_entity.id
_entity.type
_entity.pdbx_description
1 polymer ?
#
loop_
_entity_poly.entity_id
_entity_poly.type
_entity_poly.pdbx_seq_one_letter_code
_entity_poly.pdbx_strand_id
1 'polypeptide(L)'
;DAIIATGRSDYPNQVNNVLCFPFLFRGALDVGATEINDAMKIACVEAIADIATKEASDVVSAAYGGTPFKFSRDYLIPKPFDPRLMTEIPPRVAKAAMDSGVAREPIENFHAYRRKLRDFVFRSGLVMKPVFERAQQDTQRVVLAEGESRRVLNAVQVLVDDKICHPVLLGRHVIIEKHIKTLGLRLT
;
A
#
# COMPACT_ATOMS: atom_id res chain seq x y z
N ASP A 1 16.14 19.53 17.79
CA ASP A 1 15.63 18.84 16.60
C ASP A 1 15.00 17.51 16.94
N ALA A 2 13.80 17.24 16.40
CA ALA A 2 13.04 16.02 16.66
C ALA A 2 12.57 15.37 15.35
N ILE A 3 12.46 14.05 15.39
CA ILE A 3 11.88 13.23 14.33
C ILE A 3 10.60 12.63 14.89
N ILE A 4 9.49 12.75 14.14
CA ILE A 4 8.17 12.32 14.60
C ILE A 4 7.72 11.12 13.77
N ALA A 5 7.27 10.07 14.45
CA ALA A 5 6.62 8.90 13.86
C ALA A 5 5.41 8.52 14.73
N THR A 6 4.27 8.20 14.10
CA THR A 6 3.01 7.96 14.82
C THR A 6 2.22 6.83 14.16
N GLY A 7 1.20 6.28 14.85
CA GLY A 7 0.26 5.35 14.21
C GLY A 7 -0.77 6.01 13.28
N ARG A 8 -0.85 7.34 13.26
CA ARG A 8 -1.88 8.09 12.52
C ARG A 8 -1.42 8.39 11.10
N SER A 9 -2.35 8.32 10.15
CA SER A 9 -2.08 8.55 8.72
C SER A 9 -2.02 10.03 8.32
N ASP A 10 -2.47 10.93 9.20
CA ASP A 10 -2.44 12.39 8.99
C ASP A 10 -1.10 13.05 9.36
N TYR A 11 -0.12 12.27 9.85
CA TYR A 11 1.23 12.71 10.17
C TYR A 11 2.28 11.98 9.30
N PRO A 12 3.48 12.57 9.09
CA PRO A 12 4.60 11.87 8.48
C PRO A 12 5.00 10.60 9.27
N ASN A 13 5.71 9.69 8.59
CA ASN A 13 6.28 8.47 9.19
C ASN A 13 5.26 7.61 9.95
N GLN A 14 4.16 7.25 9.28
CA GLN A 14 3.15 6.37 9.88
C GLN A 14 3.74 4.97 10.16
N VAL A 15 3.78 4.58 11.44
CA VAL A 15 4.16 3.24 11.89
C VAL A 15 2.91 2.37 11.91
N ASN A 16 2.80 1.44 10.98
CA ASN A 16 1.64 0.57 10.85
C ASN A 16 2.03 -0.85 10.39
N ASN A 17 1.44 -1.86 11.01
CA ASN A 17 1.69 -3.27 10.74
C ASN A 17 1.32 -3.69 9.32
N VAL A 18 0.54 -2.89 8.59
CA VAL A 18 0.27 -3.10 7.15
C VAL A 18 1.57 -3.20 6.33
N LEU A 19 2.66 -2.59 6.81
CA LEU A 19 3.97 -2.62 6.17
C LEU A 19 4.74 -3.92 6.39
N CYS A 20 4.36 -4.73 7.38
CA CYS A 20 5.10 -5.94 7.75
C CYS A 20 4.27 -7.22 7.60
N PHE A 21 3.05 -7.28 8.14
CA PHE A 21 2.29 -8.54 8.24
C PHE A 21 2.06 -9.23 6.90
N PRO A 22 1.53 -8.57 5.84
CA PRO A 22 1.25 -9.27 4.59
C PRO A 22 2.50 -9.95 4.01
N PHE A 23 3.66 -9.29 4.11
CA PHE A 23 4.89 -9.71 3.46
C PHE A 23 5.69 -10.69 4.32
N LEU A 24 5.70 -10.49 5.64
CA LEU A 24 6.28 -11.43 6.60
C LEU A 24 5.55 -12.77 6.53
N PHE A 25 4.21 -12.76 6.54
CA PHE A 25 3.44 -13.99 6.38
C PHE A 25 3.65 -14.62 5.01
N ARG A 26 3.73 -13.83 3.93
CA ARG A 26 4.02 -14.37 2.60
C ARG A 26 5.31 -15.19 2.60
N GLY A 27 6.41 -14.60 3.08
CA GLY A 27 7.71 -15.28 3.14
C GLY A 27 7.70 -16.52 4.03
N ALA A 28 7.09 -16.43 5.21
CA ALA A 28 6.94 -17.56 6.14
C ALA A 28 6.13 -18.72 5.52
N LEU A 29 5.01 -18.39 4.88
CA LEU A 29 4.11 -19.38 4.27
C LEU A 29 4.71 -20.01 3.01
N ASP A 30 5.47 -19.27 2.20
CA ASP A 30 6.14 -19.84 1.01
C ASP A 30 7.18 -20.92 1.35
N VAL A 31 7.71 -20.93 2.57
CA VAL A 31 8.69 -21.93 3.02
C VAL A 31 8.15 -22.92 4.05
N GLY A 32 6.84 -22.88 4.31
CA GLY A 32 6.21 -23.72 5.32
C GLY A 32 6.82 -23.55 6.71
N ALA A 33 7.16 -22.32 7.11
CA ALA A 33 7.77 -22.04 8.40
C ALA A 33 6.88 -22.52 9.56
N THR A 34 7.46 -23.19 10.55
CA THR A 34 6.72 -23.72 11.71
C THR A 34 6.36 -22.66 12.75
N GLU A 35 7.09 -21.55 12.75
CA GLU A 35 6.90 -20.44 13.66
C GLU A 35 7.40 -19.13 13.03
N ILE A 36 7.07 -18.01 13.66
CA ILE A 36 7.66 -16.70 13.36
C ILE A 36 8.66 -16.36 14.46
N ASN A 37 9.96 -16.49 14.16
CA ASN A 37 11.03 -16.23 15.11
C ASN A 37 11.65 -14.83 14.95
N ASP A 38 12.61 -14.49 15.81
CA ASP A 38 13.23 -13.17 15.81
C ASP A 38 14.11 -12.92 14.59
N ALA A 39 14.77 -13.94 14.03
CA ALA A 39 15.54 -13.81 12.80
C ALA A 39 14.65 -13.34 11.63
N MET A 40 13.43 -13.87 11.53
CA MET A 40 12.44 -13.44 10.53
C MET A 40 11.96 -12.00 10.76
N LYS A 41 11.73 -11.60 12.02
CA LYS A 41 11.33 -10.22 12.36
C LYS A 41 12.43 -9.23 12.00
N ILE A 42 13.68 -9.53 12.34
CA ILE A 42 14.85 -8.72 12.01
C ILE A 42 14.98 -8.58 10.50
N ALA A 43 14.93 -9.69 9.76
CA ALA A 43 15.02 -9.68 8.30
C ALA A 43 13.90 -8.84 7.63
N CYS A 44 12.69 -8.83 8.21
CA CYS A 44 11.58 -8.00 7.77
C CYS A 44 11.86 -6.51 7.98
N VAL A 45 12.31 -6.12 9.19
CA VAL A 45 12.63 -4.72 9.52
C VAL A 45 13.81 -4.20 8.69
N GLU A 46 14.85 -5.02 8.48
CA GLU A 46 15.98 -4.68 7.61
C GLU A 46 15.54 -4.47 6.15
N ALA A 47 14.63 -5.30 5.61
CA ALA A 47 14.06 -5.06 4.29
C ALA A 47 13.30 -3.73 4.22
N ILE A 48 12.49 -3.40 5.24
CA ILE A 48 11.73 -2.14 5.27
C ILE A 48 12.70 -0.94 5.29
N ALA A 49 13.75 -1.01 6.11
CA ALA A 49 14.77 0.04 6.19
C ALA A 49 15.51 0.23 4.85
N ASP A 50 15.86 -0.86 4.17
CA ASP A 50 16.50 -0.81 2.87
C ASP A 50 15.59 -0.20 1.79
N ILE A 51 14.28 -0.48 1.84
CA ILE A 51 13.32 0.13 0.91
C ILE A 51 13.20 1.64 1.16
N ALA A 52 13.19 2.07 2.43
CA ALA A 52 13.10 3.49 2.79
C ALA A 52 14.32 4.30 2.36
N THR A 53 15.51 3.69 2.41
CA THR A 53 16.79 4.35 2.12
C THR A 53 17.18 4.29 0.65
N LYS A 54 16.60 3.37 -0.14
CA LYS A 54 16.73 3.33 -1.60
C LYS A 54 15.81 4.33 -2.27
N GLU A 55 16.25 4.86 -3.40
CA GLU A 55 15.43 5.75 -4.26
C GLU A 55 14.06 5.13 -4.52
N ALA A 56 13.00 5.91 -4.28
CA ALA A 56 11.63 5.46 -4.49
C ALA A 56 11.40 5.12 -5.97
N SER A 57 10.77 3.98 -6.22
CA SER A 57 10.42 3.55 -7.58
C SER A 57 9.47 4.55 -8.23
N ASP A 58 9.63 4.80 -9.54
CA ASP A 58 8.76 5.67 -10.36
C ASP A 58 7.27 5.35 -10.19
N VAL A 59 6.93 4.09 -9.92
CA VAL A 59 5.55 3.61 -9.67
C VAL A 59 4.97 4.20 -8.39
N VAL A 60 5.78 4.35 -7.34
CA VAL A 60 5.37 4.94 -6.05
C VAL A 60 5.24 6.45 -6.19
N SER A 61 6.17 7.08 -6.89
CA SER A 61 6.12 8.51 -7.19
C SER A 61 4.84 8.85 -7.96
N ALA A 62 4.50 8.08 -9.00
CA ALA A 62 3.28 8.27 -9.78
C ALA A 62 1.98 8.09 -8.97
N ALA A 63 1.94 7.14 -8.03
CA ALA A 63 0.77 6.87 -7.19
C ALA A 63 0.54 7.90 -6.07
N TYR A 64 1.52 8.75 -5.78
CA TYR A 64 1.47 9.74 -4.70
C TYR A 64 1.91 11.14 -5.15
N GLY A 65 1.42 11.60 -6.31
CA GLY A 65 1.55 13.00 -6.72
C GLY A 65 2.80 13.36 -7.54
N GLY A 66 3.54 12.38 -8.06
CA GLY A 66 4.62 12.56 -9.04
C GLY A 66 5.97 12.98 -8.46
N THR A 67 6.05 13.32 -7.16
CA THR A 67 7.32 13.67 -6.51
C THR A 67 8.05 12.45 -5.96
N PRO A 68 9.35 12.28 -6.25
CA PRO A 68 10.13 11.17 -5.72
C PRO A 68 10.29 11.26 -4.20
N PHE A 69 9.93 10.19 -3.49
CA PHE A 69 10.20 10.11 -2.06
C PHE A 69 11.69 9.83 -1.83
N LYS A 70 12.33 10.74 -1.10
CA LYS A 70 13.72 10.59 -0.65
C LYS A 70 13.74 10.42 0.86
N PHE A 71 14.60 9.53 1.34
CA PHE A 71 14.87 9.36 2.75
C PHE A 71 15.20 10.72 3.39
N SER A 72 14.38 11.12 4.35
CA SER A 72 14.41 12.45 4.97
C SER A 72 13.68 12.42 6.32
N ARG A 73 13.68 13.55 7.04
CA ARG A 73 12.96 13.68 8.32
C ARG A 73 11.47 13.31 8.20
N ASP A 74 10.86 13.58 7.04
CA ASP A 74 9.43 13.36 6.80
C ASP A 74 9.13 12.05 6.03
N TYR A 75 10.19 11.28 5.68
CA TYR A 75 10.09 10.00 4.99
C TYR A 75 11.17 9.03 5.49
N LEU A 76 10.84 8.31 6.57
CA LEU A 76 11.68 7.28 7.18
C LEU A 76 11.17 5.86 6.91
N ILE A 77 9.89 5.74 6.58
CA ILE A 77 9.17 4.47 6.45
C ILE A 77 8.46 4.48 5.09
N PRO A 78 8.56 3.39 4.30
CA PRO A 78 7.92 3.32 2.99
C PRO A 78 6.40 3.37 3.12
N LYS A 79 5.73 3.69 2.01
CA LYS A 79 4.26 3.74 1.97
C LYS A 79 3.68 2.32 1.83
N PRO A 80 2.49 2.04 2.40
CA PRO A 80 1.87 0.70 2.39
C PRO A 80 1.69 0.05 1.01
N PHE A 81 1.59 0.85 -0.05
CA PHE A 81 1.40 0.37 -1.42
C PHE A 81 2.67 0.42 -2.27
N ASP A 82 3.84 0.55 -1.64
CA ASP A 82 5.11 0.43 -2.35
C ASP A 82 5.25 -1.01 -2.89
N PRO A 83 5.30 -1.22 -4.23
CA PRO A 83 5.39 -2.55 -4.82
C PRO A 83 6.66 -3.29 -4.40
N ARG A 84 7.70 -2.57 -3.97
CA ARG A 84 8.96 -3.15 -3.49
C ARG A 84 8.77 -3.94 -2.20
N LEU A 85 7.75 -3.63 -1.38
CA LEU A 85 7.46 -4.36 -0.15
C LEU A 85 7.26 -5.86 -0.42
N MET A 86 6.50 -6.19 -1.48
CA MET A 86 6.21 -7.57 -1.86
C MET A 86 7.39 -8.27 -2.54
N THR A 87 8.29 -7.53 -3.19
CA THR A 87 9.43 -8.15 -3.89
C THR A 87 10.67 -8.28 -3.01
N GLU A 88 10.79 -7.47 -1.95
CA GLU A 88 11.98 -7.41 -1.10
C GLU A 88 11.79 -8.11 0.25
N ILE A 89 10.65 -7.95 0.92
CA ILE A 89 10.45 -8.51 2.28
C ILE A 89 10.30 -10.04 2.25
N PRO A 90 9.40 -10.66 1.45
CA PRO A 90 9.17 -12.10 1.52
C PRO A 90 10.43 -12.94 1.24
N PRO A 91 11.30 -12.60 0.26
CA PRO A 91 12.57 -13.32 0.08
C PRO A 91 13.50 -13.29 1.28
N ARG A 92 13.59 -12.16 2.00
CA ARG A 92 14.45 -12.07 3.19
C ARG A 92 13.89 -12.88 4.34
N VAL A 93 12.59 -12.81 4.55
CA VAL A 93 11.91 -13.57 5.60
C VAL A 93 11.99 -15.07 5.32
N ALA A 94 11.76 -15.50 4.07
CA ALA A 94 11.91 -16.88 3.65
C ALA A 94 13.34 -17.40 3.89
N LYS A 95 14.35 -16.60 3.49
CA LYS A 95 15.76 -16.93 3.76
C LYS A 95 16.05 -17.04 5.25
N ALA A 96 15.57 -16.10 6.07
CA ALA A 96 15.77 -16.13 7.51
C ALA A 96 15.13 -17.37 8.16
N ALA A 97 13.94 -17.77 7.71
CA ALA A 97 13.28 -18.99 8.18
C ALA A 97 14.04 -20.27 7.79
N MET A 98 14.63 -20.29 6.58
CA MET A 98 15.50 -21.38 6.13
C MET A 98 16.79 -21.43 6.95
N ASP A 99 17.47 -20.29 7.13
CA ASP A 99 18.72 -20.18 7.87
C ASP A 99 18.56 -20.54 9.35
N SER A 100 17.40 -20.24 9.95
CA SER A 100 17.08 -20.60 11.33
C SER A 100 16.55 -22.03 11.50
N GLY A 101 16.39 -22.79 10.41
CA GLY A 101 15.96 -24.19 10.46
C GLY A 101 14.48 -24.43 10.74
N VAL A 102 13.62 -23.40 10.60
CA VAL A 102 12.16 -23.53 10.84
C VAL A 102 11.36 -23.76 9.55
N ALA A 103 12.02 -23.65 8.39
CA ALA A 103 11.42 -23.89 7.08
C ALA A 103 11.26 -25.38 6.78
N ARG A 104 10.07 -25.79 6.33
CA ARG A 104 9.78 -27.17 5.88
C ARG A 104 9.81 -27.34 4.38
N GLU A 105 9.65 -26.26 3.63
CA GLU A 105 9.66 -26.23 2.15
C GLU A 105 10.70 -25.20 1.65
N PRO A 106 12.00 -25.51 1.72
CA PRO A 106 13.03 -24.53 1.37
C PRO A 106 12.96 -24.10 -0.10
N ILE A 107 13.18 -22.81 -0.35
CA ILE A 107 13.24 -22.28 -1.73
C ILE A 107 14.63 -22.50 -2.30
N GLU A 108 14.73 -23.32 -3.34
CA GLU A 108 16.00 -23.58 -4.03
C GLU A 108 16.40 -22.43 -4.96
N ASN A 109 15.42 -21.82 -5.66
CA ASN A 109 15.65 -20.79 -6.66
C ASN A 109 14.99 -19.46 -6.29
N PHE A 110 15.73 -18.64 -5.55
CA PHE A 110 15.28 -17.30 -5.15
C PHE A 110 15.03 -16.36 -6.34
N HIS A 111 15.69 -16.56 -7.48
CA HIS A 111 15.43 -15.77 -8.68
C HIS A 111 14.04 -16.08 -9.26
N ALA A 112 13.68 -17.35 -9.35
CA ALA A 112 12.34 -17.78 -9.77
C ALA A 112 11.27 -17.31 -8.77
N TYR A 113 11.54 -17.41 -7.48
CA TYR A 113 10.65 -16.93 -6.43
C TYR A 113 10.37 -15.43 -6.53
N ARG A 114 11.42 -14.60 -6.70
CA ARG A 114 11.27 -13.15 -6.92
C ARG A 114 10.49 -12.80 -8.18
N ARG A 115 10.57 -13.60 -9.25
CA ARG A 115 9.71 -13.43 -10.44
C ARG A 115 8.24 -13.69 -10.10
N LYS A 116 7.94 -14.81 -9.43
CA LYS A 116 6.57 -15.15 -8.99
C LYS A 116 5.95 -14.06 -8.11
N LEU A 117 6.73 -13.49 -7.18
CA LEU A 117 6.27 -12.39 -6.32
C LEU A 117 5.95 -11.12 -7.12
N ARG A 118 6.81 -10.76 -8.09
CA ARG A 118 6.52 -9.65 -9.01
C ARG A 118 5.19 -9.86 -9.72
N ASP A 119 4.95 -11.04 -10.27
CA ASP A 119 3.69 -11.34 -10.98
C ASP A 119 2.45 -11.16 -10.10
N PHE A 120 2.58 -11.37 -8.78
CA PHE A 120 1.51 -11.18 -7.81
C PHE A 120 1.18 -9.69 -7.59
N VAL A 121 2.20 -8.82 -7.53
CA VAL A 121 2.05 -7.35 -7.41
C VAL A 121 1.38 -6.78 -8.65
N PHE A 122 1.74 -7.29 -9.81
CA PHE A 122 1.27 -6.77 -11.09
C PHE A 122 -0.18 -7.16 -11.42
N ARG A 123 -0.75 -8.22 -10.83
CA ARG A 123 -2.13 -8.64 -11.12
C ARG A 123 -3.23 -7.70 -10.60
N SER A 124 -3.02 -7.01 -9.48
CA SER A 124 -4.08 -6.13 -8.92
C SER A 124 -3.99 -4.69 -9.43
N GLY A 125 -2.77 -4.17 -9.64
CA GLY A 125 -2.55 -2.80 -10.13
C GLY A 125 -2.69 -2.63 -11.65
N LEU A 126 -2.17 -3.56 -12.46
CA LEU A 126 -2.22 -3.44 -13.93
C LEU A 126 -3.56 -3.86 -14.55
N VAL A 127 -4.42 -4.59 -13.84
CA VAL A 127 -5.76 -4.91 -14.37
C VAL A 127 -6.66 -3.68 -14.30
N MET A 128 -6.61 -2.94 -13.21
CA MET A 128 -7.42 -1.74 -13.03
C MET A 128 -6.80 -0.48 -13.65
N LYS A 129 -5.48 -0.42 -13.81
CA LYS A 129 -4.81 0.76 -14.39
C LYS A 129 -5.35 1.13 -15.80
N PRO A 130 -5.48 0.23 -16.78
CA PRO A 130 -6.10 0.55 -18.07
C PRO A 130 -7.56 0.99 -17.94
N VAL A 131 -8.29 0.45 -16.96
CA VAL A 131 -9.69 0.82 -16.70
C VAL A 131 -9.76 2.26 -16.17
N PHE A 132 -8.89 2.62 -15.21
CA PHE A 132 -8.81 3.97 -14.68
C PHE A 132 -8.29 4.98 -15.72
N GLU A 133 -7.25 4.63 -16.48
CA GLU A 133 -6.73 5.49 -17.56
C GLU A 133 -7.81 5.75 -18.62
N ARG A 134 -8.60 4.74 -18.99
CA ARG A 134 -9.71 4.92 -19.94
C ARG A 134 -10.86 5.73 -19.36
N ALA A 135 -11.18 5.54 -18.08
CA ALA A 135 -12.19 6.35 -17.39
C ALA A 135 -11.77 7.82 -17.25
N GLN A 136 -10.48 8.10 -17.04
CA GLN A 136 -9.93 9.46 -17.00
C GLN A 136 -9.93 10.14 -18.40
N GLN A 137 -9.80 9.37 -19.47
CA GLN A 137 -9.86 9.90 -20.85
C GLN A 137 -11.29 10.22 -21.30
N ASP A 138 -12.29 9.51 -20.75
CA ASP A 138 -13.71 9.68 -21.04
C ASP A 138 -14.52 9.68 -19.73
N THR A 139 -14.43 10.79 -19.01
CA THR A 139 -15.03 10.93 -17.68
C THR A 139 -16.56 10.97 -17.75
N GLN A 140 -17.21 9.94 -17.21
CA GLN A 140 -18.66 9.82 -17.20
C GLN A 140 -19.29 10.33 -15.90
N ARG A 141 -20.58 10.66 -15.93
CA ARG A 141 -21.36 10.94 -14.71
C ARG A 141 -21.76 9.63 -14.04
N VAL A 142 -21.41 9.45 -12.77
CA VAL A 142 -21.69 8.21 -12.02
C VAL A 142 -22.57 8.51 -10.83
N VAL A 143 -23.75 7.90 -10.77
CA VAL A 143 -24.69 8.10 -9.67
C VAL A 143 -24.41 7.08 -8.57
N LEU A 144 -24.18 7.57 -7.34
CA LEU A 144 -23.96 6.74 -6.16
C LEU A 144 -25.19 6.83 -5.26
N ALA A 145 -25.93 5.72 -5.17
CA ALA A 145 -27.20 5.64 -4.46
C ALA A 145 -27.07 5.79 -2.93
N GLU A 146 -25.89 5.54 -2.38
CA GLU A 146 -25.60 5.58 -0.94
C GLU A 146 -24.82 6.83 -0.53
N GLY A 147 -25.25 8.02 -0.98
CA GLY A 147 -24.53 9.29 -0.76
C GLY A 147 -24.36 9.70 0.71
N GLU A 148 -25.19 9.17 1.62
CA GLU A 148 -25.08 9.44 3.07
C GLU A 148 -24.02 8.55 3.76
N SER A 149 -23.56 7.47 3.11
CA SER A 149 -22.61 6.53 3.68
C SER A 149 -21.21 7.15 3.78
N ARG A 150 -20.64 7.15 4.98
CA ARG A 150 -19.27 7.66 5.23
C ARG A 150 -18.24 6.92 4.40
N ARG A 151 -18.43 5.63 4.13
CA ARG A 151 -17.53 4.83 3.28
C ARG A 151 -17.59 5.30 1.83
N VAL A 152 -18.80 5.52 1.31
CA VAL A 152 -19.02 6.00 -0.06
C VAL A 152 -18.45 7.40 -0.22
N LEU A 153 -18.68 8.30 0.73
CA LEU A 153 -18.12 9.66 0.69
C LEU A 153 -16.58 9.68 0.65
N ASN A 154 -15.91 8.79 1.40
CA ASN A 154 -14.45 8.66 1.30
C ASN A 154 -14.00 8.10 -0.07
N ALA A 155 -14.75 7.14 -0.64
CA ALA A 155 -14.44 6.65 -1.98
C ALA A 155 -14.64 7.74 -3.05
N VAL A 156 -15.69 8.56 -2.90
CA VAL A 156 -15.98 9.69 -3.79
C VAL A 156 -14.85 10.70 -3.78
N GLN A 157 -14.24 10.99 -2.63
CA GLN A 157 -13.07 11.85 -2.55
C GLN A 157 -11.94 11.36 -3.46
N VAL A 158 -11.66 10.06 -3.44
CA VAL A 158 -10.64 9.45 -4.30
C VAL A 158 -11.04 9.54 -5.77
N LEU A 159 -12.30 9.25 -6.11
CA LEU A 159 -12.79 9.36 -7.49
C LEU A 159 -12.68 10.79 -8.06
N VAL A 160 -12.92 11.80 -7.23
CA VAL A 160 -12.79 13.22 -7.59
C VAL A 160 -11.33 13.64 -7.70
N ASP A 161 -10.50 13.33 -6.70
CA ASP A 161 -9.08 13.68 -6.68
C ASP A 161 -8.33 13.05 -7.87
N ASP A 162 -8.65 11.79 -8.19
CA ASP A 162 -8.05 11.04 -9.30
C ASP A 162 -8.76 11.31 -10.64
N LYS A 163 -9.75 12.21 -10.70
CA LYS A 163 -10.48 12.60 -11.93
C LYS A 163 -11.05 11.41 -12.71
N ILE A 164 -11.56 10.40 -12.02
CA ILE A 164 -12.05 9.16 -12.63
C ILE A 164 -13.46 9.34 -13.20
N CYS A 165 -14.31 10.14 -12.54
CA CYS A 165 -15.68 10.38 -12.96
C CYS A 165 -16.25 11.68 -12.39
N HIS A 166 -17.47 12.04 -12.80
CA HIS A 166 -18.28 13.08 -12.17
C HIS A 166 -19.33 12.45 -11.26
N PRO A 167 -19.04 12.26 -9.96
CA PRO A 167 -19.95 11.56 -9.06
C PRO A 167 -21.18 12.43 -8.73
N VAL A 168 -22.34 11.79 -8.67
CA VAL A 168 -23.60 12.37 -8.20
C VAL A 168 -24.08 11.56 -7.00
N LEU A 169 -24.14 12.20 -5.84
CA LEU A 169 -24.55 11.55 -4.60
C LEU A 169 -26.07 11.64 -4.43
N LEU A 170 -26.73 10.50 -4.29
CA LEU A 170 -28.14 10.45 -3.91
C LEU A 170 -28.28 10.33 -2.39
N GLY A 171 -29.15 11.16 -1.83
CA GLY A 171 -29.46 11.17 -0.39
C GLY A 171 -29.91 12.56 0.06
N ARG A 172 -30.13 12.71 1.37
CA ARG A 172 -30.55 13.98 1.95
C ARG A 172 -29.37 14.95 2.00
N HIS A 173 -29.49 16.04 1.26
CA HIS A 173 -28.44 17.05 1.10
C HIS A 173 -27.84 17.52 2.43
N VAL A 174 -28.67 17.82 3.43
CA VAL A 174 -28.22 18.28 4.76
C VAL A 174 -27.34 17.24 5.48
N ILE A 175 -27.65 15.95 5.33
CA ILE A 175 -26.87 14.88 5.95
C ILE A 175 -25.54 14.69 5.23
N ILE A 176 -25.57 14.72 3.90
CA ILE A 176 -24.38 14.60 3.06
C ILE A 176 -23.40 15.75 3.38
N GLU A 177 -23.86 17.00 3.38
CA GLU A 177 -23.02 18.15 3.71
C GLU A 177 -22.42 18.06 5.12
N LYS A 178 -23.23 17.64 6.10
CA LYS A 178 -22.75 17.43 7.48
C LYS A 178 -21.65 16.38 7.52
N HIS A 179 -21.81 15.26 6.80
CA HIS A 179 -20.80 14.21 6.74
C HIS A 179 -19.54 14.67 6.02
N ILE A 180 -19.67 15.40 4.90
CA ILE A 180 -18.54 16.01 4.17
C ILE A 180 -17.72 16.91 5.10
N LYS A 181 -18.38 17.83 5.83
CA LYS A 181 -17.72 18.72 6.80
C LYS A 181 -17.07 17.95 7.95
N THR A 182 -17.76 16.96 8.51
CA THR A 182 -17.25 16.15 9.63
C THR A 182 -16.04 15.31 9.23
N LEU A 183 -16.01 14.84 7.98
CA LEU A 183 -14.94 14.01 7.43
C LEU A 183 -13.81 14.84 6.81
N GLY A 184 -13.95 16.16 6.69
CA GLY A 184 -12.96 17.04 6.06
C GLY A 184 -12.78 16.79 4.56
N LEU A 185 -13.84 16.37 3.87
CA LEU A 185 -13.80 16.05 2.44
C LEU A 185 -13.89 17.31 1.59
N ARG A 186 -13.16 17.31 0.47
CA ARG A 186 -13.08 18.38 -0.55
C ARG A 186 -14.02 18.03 -1.72
N LEU A 187 -15.29 17.86 -1.42
CA LEU A 187 -16.34 17.44 -2.37
C LEU A 187 -17.30 18.59 -2.75
N THR A 188 -16.93 19.82 -2.42
CA THR A 188 -17.68 21.06 -2.66
C THR A 188 -17.00 21.92 -3.70
#